data_AF-A0A0Q4EKJ6-F1
#
_entry.id   AF-A0A0Q4EKJ6-F1
#
_cell.length_a   1.000
_cell.length_b   1.000
_cell.length_c   1.000
_cell.angle_alpha   90.00
_cell.angle_beta   90.00
_cell.angle_gamma   90.00
#
_symmetry.space_group_name_H-M   'P 1'
#
loop_
_entity.id
_entity.type
_entity.pdbx_description
1 polymer ?
#
loop_
_entity_poly.entity_id
_entity_poly.type
_entity_poly.pdbx_seq_one_letter_code
_entity_poly.pdbx_strand_id
1 'polypeptide(L)'
;MMKYILFLLGIISCGYFNAQEADNNLQGYFMTNAKETLYPYFAFDGNGKVDIAGYGKGDYFVKNDSLVVFPDKDIFVFKVSKNRLTGISSWVQNTRWDLKKDSLAENNRKDNALAKKNAQLLYEYYRKIRAKSKANNFDKLFDESAMSNYTKTIDDLCTRGLAKACMEKFGLMVMQDAGGMEAVLKNKLKKPKQNPEIIKLGQKIISMGEIEGHTILGSYYHSLGDKSKAEKEWQRAVDKGSMKAGMVQIEAEMSGLQ
;
A
#
# COMPACT_ATOMS: atom_id res chain seq x y z
N MET A 1 -48.01 -53.07 13.91
CA MET A 1 -48.10 -51.59 13.86
C MET A 1 -46.74 -51.04 14.28
N MET A 2 -45.86 -50.77 13.31
CA MET A 2 -45.49 -49.41 12.88
C MET A 2 -45.04 -48.53 14.06
N LYS A 3 -43.75 -48.18 14.13
CA LYS A 3 -43.22 -46.82 13.85
C LYS A 3 -42.72 -46.22 15.20
N TYR A 4 -41.52 -45.70 15.43
CA TYR A 4 -40.41 -45.25 14.61
C TYR A 4 -39.11 -45.37 15.43
N ILE A 5 -38.03 -45.81 14.77
CA ILE A 5 -36.66 -45.47 15.13
C ILE A 5 -36.53 -43.95 14.97
N LEU A 6 -36.38 -43.20 16.06
CA LEU A 6 -36.04 -41.78 15.99
C LEU A 6 -34.57 -41.60 16.34
N PHE A 7 -33.79 -41.75 15.27
CA PHE A 7 -32.46 -41.21 15.04
C PHE A 7 -32.39 -39.75 15.54
N LEU A 8 -31.74 -39.51 16.68
CA LEU A 8 -31.27 -38.18 17.05
C LEU A 8 -29.97 -37.92 16.27
N LEU A 9 -30.13 -37.51 15.01
CA LEU A 9 -29.09 -36.80 14.27
C LEU A 9 -28.82 -35.50 15.03
N GLY A 10 -27.79 -35.50 15.85
CA GLY A 10 -27.14 -34.29 16.28
C GLY A 10 -26.67 -33.56 15.02
N ILE A 11 -27.43 -32.55 14.60
CA ILE A 11 -26.98 -31.57 13.62
C ILE A 11 -25.82 -30.86 14.31
N ILE A 12 -24.60 -31.34 14.05
CA ILE A 12 -23.39 -30.55 14.22
C ILE A 12 -23.59 -29.38 13.26
N SER A 13 -24.17 -28.30 13.78
CA SER A 13 -24.09 -26.99 13.17
C SER A 13 -22.61 -26.61 13.27
N CYS A 14 -21.82 -27.11 12.31
CA CYS A 14 -20.61 -26.46 11.90
C CYS A 14 -21.06 -25.08 11.42
N GLY A 15 -21.14 -24.14 12.36
CA GLY A 15 -21.02 -22.74 12.03
C GLY A 15 -19.71 -22.62 11.29
N TYR A 16 -19.79 -22.66 9.96
CA TYR A 16 -18.71 -22.20 9.11
C TYR A 16 -18.51 -20.75 9.52
N PHE A 17 -17.54 -20.53 10.42
CA PHE A 17 -16.89 -19.24 10.57
C PHE A 17 -16.22 -19.00 9.21
N ASN A 18 -17.02 -18.53 8.24
CA ASN A 18 -16.51 -18.03 6.99
C ASN A 18 -15.67 -16.81 7.38
N ALA A 19 -14.36 -17.01 7.52
CA ALA A 19 -13.43 -15.95 7.82
C ALA A 19 -13.51 -14.96 6.66
N GLN A 20 -14.29 -13.88 6.82
CA GLN A 20 -14.64 -12.90 5.80
C GLN A 20 -13.42 -12.55 4.99
N GLU A 21 -13.40 -12.83 3.69
CA GLU A 21 -12.26 -12.52 2.80
C GLU A 21 -11.84 -11.05 2.93
N ALA A 22 -10.56 -10.77 2.66
CA ALA A 22 -10.11 -9.38 2.64
C ALA A 22 -10.84 -8.63 1.52
N ASP A 23 -11.39 -7.47 1.84
CA ASP A 23 -12.11 -6.60 0.91
C ASP A 23 -11.62 -5.16 1.11
N ASN A 24 -11.91 -4.27 0.17
CA ASN A 24 -11.53 -2.85 0.22
C ASN A 24 -12.72 -1.95 -0.12
N ASN A 25 -13.93 -2.37 0.25
CA ASN A 25 -15.18 -1.66 -0.02
C ASN A 25 -15.52 -0.55 1.00
N LEU A 26 -14.71 -0.39 2.06
CA LEU A 26 -14.92 0.69 3.03
C LEU A 26 -14.91 2.03 2.30
N GLN A 27 -15.94 2.85 2.48
CA GLN A 27 -16.10 4.14 1.81
C GLN A 27 -16.56 5.17 2.85
N GLY A 28 -16.10 6.41 2.69
CA GLY A 28 -16.57 7.54 3.49
C GLY A 28 -15.46 8.37 4.10
N TYR A 29 -15.83 9.55 4.60
CA TYR A 29 -14.95 10.38 5.41
C TYR A 29 -15.12 10.06 6.88
N PHE A 30 -14.03 9.65 7.52
CA PHE A 30 -13.95 9.40 8.95
C PHE A 30 -13.17 10.53 9.59
N MET A 31 -13.79 11.29 10.49
CA MET A 31 -13.20 12.47 11.12
C MET A 31 -13.07 12.30 12.63
N THR A 32 -12.11 13.01 13.21
CA THR A 32 -11.96 13.11 14.65
C THR A 32 -11.84 14.57 15.09
N ASN A 33 -12.29 14.85 16.31
CA ASN A 33 -12.10 16.15 16.97
C ASN A 33 -10.96 16.10 18.00
N ALA A 34 -10.22 14.99 18.07
CA ALA A 34 -9.09 14.86 18.98
C ALA A 34 -7.97 15.82 18.56
N LYS A 35 -7.58 16.74 19.46
CA LYS A 35 -6.58 17.78 19.17
C LYS A 35 -5.15 17.25 19.07
N GLU A 36 -4.88 16.08 19.64
CA GLU A 36 -3.53 15.50 19.73
C GLU A 36 -3.18 14.57 18.56
N THR A 37 -4.13 14.30 17.66
CA THR A 37 -3.84 13.46 16.48
C THR A 37 -3.24 14.29 15.35
N LEU A 38 -2.25 13.72 14.67
CA LEU A 38 -1.73 14.30 13.42
C LEU A 38 -2.70 14.08 12.26
N TYR A 39 -3.65 13.14 12.36
CA TYR A 39 -4.50 12.71 11.26
C TYR A 39 -5.97 13.07 11.54
N PRO A 40 -6.41 14.31 11.28
CA PRO A 40 -7.79 14.74 11.56
C PRO A 40 -8.86 13.95 10.79
N TYR A 41 -8.52 13.37 9.63
CA TYR A 41 -9.45 12.57 8.86
C TYR A 41 -8.79 11.47 8.02
N PHE A 42 -9.60 10.50 7.63
CA PHE A 42 -9.33 9.52 6.58
C PHE A 42 -10.49 9.48 5.60
N ALA A 43 -10.22 9.57 4.29
CA ALA A 43 -11.25 9.45 3.26
C ALA A 43 -11.02 8.20 2.41
N PHE A 44 -11.90 7.21 2.54
CA PHE A 44 -11.81 5.94 1.82
C PHE A 44 -12.67 5.96 0.56
N ASP A 45 -12.12 5.48 -0.55
CA ASP A 45 -12.72 5.56 -1.87
C ASP A 45 -13.58 4.34 -2.26
N GLY A 46 -13.71 3.34 -1.38
CA GLY A 46 -14.41 2.09 -1.67
C GLY A 46 -13.67 1.15 -2.63
N ASN A 47 -12.43 1.47 -3.00
CA ASN A 47 -11.63 0.74 -3.98
C ASN A 47 -10.16 0.52 -3.54
N GLY A 48 -9.88 0.64 -2.24
CA GLY A 48 -8.56 0.37 -1.69
C GLY A 48 -7.60 1.54 -1.67
N LYS A 49 -8.03 2.77 -1.99
CA LYS A 49 -7.24 3.99 -1.77
C LYS A 49 -7.84 4.86 -0.66
N VAL A 50 -6.97 5.37 0.20
CA VAL A 50 -7.34 6.28 1.29
C VAL A 50 -6.54 7.56 1.21
N ASP A 51 -7.21 8.70 1.34
CA ASP A 51 -6.57 9.98 1.64
C ASP A 51 -6.36 10.10 3.15
N ILE A 52 -5.13 10.41 3.54
CA ILE A 52 -4.66 10.45 4.92
C ILE A 52 -4.42 11.91 5.29
N ALA A 53 -5.49 12.55 5.76
CA ALA A 53 -5.49 13.95 6.18
C ALA A 53 -4.89 14.96 5.17
N GLY A 54 -4.88 14.64 3.87
CA GLY A 54 -4.28 15.48 2.83
C GLY A 54 -2.76 15.43 2.79
N TYR A 55 -2.10 14.67 3.67
CA TYR A 55 -0.64 14.51 3.66
C TYR A 55 -0.17 13.49 2.63
N GLY A 56 -1.07 12.63 2.15
CA GLY A 56 -0.72 11.59 1.20
C GLY A 56 -1.85 10.58 1.03
N LYS A 57 -1.63 9.69 0.07
CA LYS A 57 -2.54 8.58 -0.21
C LYS A 57 -1.92 7.27 0.27
N GLY A 58 -2.76 6.31 0.60
CA GLY A 58 -2.35 4.96 1.00
C GLY A 58 -3.22 3.88 0.38
N ASP A 59 -2.72 2.65 0.43
CA ASP A 59 -3.52 1.46 0.13
C ASP A 59 -4.22 0.96 1.39
N TYR A 60 -5.39 0.32 1.27
CA TYR A 60 -6.03 -0.33 2.42
C TYR A 60 -6.77 -1.61 2.08
N PHE A 61 -6.96 -2.43 3.10
CA PHE A 61 -7.92 -3.53 3.09
C PHE A 61 -8.59 -3.66 4.46
N VAL A 62 -9.77 -4.28 4.47
CA VAL A 62 -10.52 -4.69 5.65
C VAL A 62 -10.58 -6.22 5.67
N LYS A 63 -10.28 -6.82 6.82
CA LYS A 63 -10.44 -8.25 7.08
C LYS A 63 -11.07 -8.39 8.47
N ASN A 64 -12.25 -8.99 8.54
CA ASN A 64 -13.06 -9.04 9.76
C ASN A 64 -13.32 -7.62 10.32
N ASP A 65 -13.05 -7.38 11.60
CA ASP A 65 -13.17 -6.08 12.27
C ASP A 65 -11.88 -5.24 12.19
N SER A 66 -10.91 -5.63 11.36
CA SER A 66 -9.62 -4.94 11.25
C SER A 66 -9.49 -4.24 9.90
N LEU A 67 -9.21 -2.94 9.94
CA LEU A 67 -8.79 -2.13 8.80
C LEU A 67 -7.28 -1.92 8.89
N VAL A 68 -6.59 -2.18 7.79
CA VAL A 68 -5.15 -1.96 7.66
C VAL A 68 -4.90 -0.97 6.53
N VAL A 69 -4.18 0.11 6.83
CA VAL A 69 -3.81 1.17 5.90
C VAL A 69 -2.29 1.22 5.77
N PHE A 70 -1.79 1.33 4.55
CA PHE A 70 -0.37 1.43 4.20
C PHE A 70 -0.04 2.87 3.79
N PRO A 71 0.34 3.74 4.73
CA PRO A 71 0.97 5.01 4.39
C PRO A 71 2.44 4.79 4.01
N ASP A 72 3.13 5.86 3.62
CA ASP A 72 4.55 5.84 3.25
C ASP A 72 5.51 5.45 4.40
N LYS A 73 5.11 5.62 5.68
CA LYS A 73 5.99 5.40 6.85
C LYS A 73 5.76 4.07 7.58
N ASP A 74 4.65 3.96 8.30
CA ASP A 74 4.33 2.79 9.12
C ASP A 74 2.84 2.45 9.06
N ILE A 75 2.51 1.17 9.14
CA ILE A 75 1.16 0.66 8.90
C ILE A 75 0.19 1.14 9.98
N PHE A 76 -0.90 1.76 9.55
CA PHE A 76 -1.99 2.10 10.45
C PHE A 76 -2.95 0.93 10.56
N VAL A 77 -3.31 0.57 11.78
CA VAL A 77 -4.30 -0.47 12.04
C VAL A 77 -5.41 0.11 12.88
N PHE A 78 -6.64 -0.21 12.49
CA PHE A 78 -7.84 0.22 13.19
C PHE A 78 -8.75 -0.98 13.44
N LYS A 79 -9.47 -0.93 14.57
CA LYS A 79 -10.68 -1.71 14.78
C LYS A 79 -11.87 -0.97 14.16
N VAL A 80 -12.62 -1.67 13.33
CA VAL A 80 -13.83 -1.17 12.66
C VAL A 80 -15.05 -1.58 13.48
N SER A 81 -15.92 -0.62 13.80
CA SER A 81 -17.21 -0.88 14.45
C SER A 81 -18.29 0.03 13.87
N LYS A 82 -19.16 -0.54 13.02
CA LYS A 82 -20.21 0.16 12.28
C LYS A 82 -19.69 1.42 11.57
N ASN A 83 -19.82 2.57 12.22
CA ASN A 83 -19.50 3.90 11.69
C ASN A 83 -18.28 4.52 12.38
N ARG A 84 -17.42 3.71 12.99
CA ARG A 84 -16.27 4.16 13.77
C ARG A 84 -15.03 3.35 13.47
N LEU A 85 -13.90 4.05 13.34
CA LEU A 85 -12.56 3.50 13.34
C LEU A 85 -11.90 3.83 14.69
N THR A 86 -11.33 2.83 15.35
CA THR A 86 -10.53 3.02 16.57
C THR A 86 -9.10 2.59 16.28
N GLY A 87 -8.14 3.51 16.35
CA GLY A 87 -6.75 3.20 16.03
C GLY A 87 -6.08 2.36 17.11
N ILE A 88 -5.31 1.37 16.68
CA ILE A 88 -4.63 0.41 17.57
C ILE A 88 -3.12 0.32 17.33
N SER A 89 -2.58 0.83 16.21
CA SER A 89 -1.13 0.94 16.00
C SER A 89 -0.60 2.32 16.41
N SER A 90 0.71 2.41 16.69
CA SER A 90 1.35 3.53 17.40
C SER A 90 1.00 4.93 16.88
N TRP A 91 0.90 5.11 15.56
CA TRP A 91 0.62 6.41 14.95
C TRP A 91 -0.84 6.87 15.02
N VAL A 92 -1.76 5.95 15.29
CA VAL A 92 -3.22 6.20 15.32
C VAL A 92 -3.84 5.78 16.65
N GLN A 93 -3.03 5.30 17.59
CA GLN A 93 -3.46 4.64 18.81
C GLN A 93 -4.36 5.56 19.64
N ASN A 94 -5.36 4.97 20.30
CA ASN A 94 -6.27 5.64 21.24
C ASN A 94 -7.11 6.77 20.65
N THR A 95 -7.06 7.00 19.34
CA THR A 95 -7.91 7.97 18.65
C THR A 95 -9.08 7.27 17.98
N ARG A 96 -10.22 7.96 17.90
CA ARG A 96 -11.45 7.49 17.27
C ARG A 96 -11.83 8.42 16.14
N TRP A 97 -12.18 7.84 15.00
CA TRP A 97 -12.73 8.57 13.86
C TRP A 97 -14.14 8.07 13.58
N ASP A 98 -15.08 8.98 13.53
CA ASP A 98 -16.49 8.70 13.26
C ASP A 98 -16.82 9.06 11.81
N LEU A 99 -17.64 8.22 11.17
CA LEU A 99 -18.15 8.44 9.82
C LEU A 99 -18.98 9.73 9.78
N LYS A 100 -18.56 10.67 8.94
CA LYS A 100 -19.32 11.86 8.62
C LYS A 100 -20.43 11.51 7.63
N LYS A 101 -21.63 11.23 8.14
CA LYS A 101 -22.79 10.75 7.36
C LYS A 101 -23.19 11.66 6.21
N ASP A 102 -23.00 12.97 6.36
CA ASP A 102 -23.40 13.96 5.34
C ASP A 102 -22.31 14.22 4.30
N SER A 103 -21.25 13.41 4.28
CA SER A 103 -20.17 13.50 3.29
C SER A 103 -20.28 12.42 2.23
N LEU A 104 -20.21 12.83 0.97
CA LEU A 104 -20.10 11.92 -0.16
C LEU A 104 -18.61 11.72 -0.46
N ALA A 105 -18.01 10.65 0.07
CA ALA A 105 -16.76 10.17 -0.49
C ALA A 105 -17.04 9.57 -1.86
N GLU A 106 -16.26 9.94 -2.88
CA GLU A 106 -16.40 9.36 -4.21
C GLU A 106 -16.14 7.86 -4.15
N ASN A 107 -17.01 7.07 -4.78
CA ASN A 107 -16.79 5.63 -4.91
C ASN A 107 -16.03 5.36 -6.21
N ASN A 108 -14.77 4.97 -6.09
CA ASN A 108 -13.90 4.71 -7.24
C ASN A 108 -13.91 3.25 -7.70
N ARG A 109 -14.78 2.41 -7.11
CA ARG A 109 -14.85 0.99 -7.43
C ARG A 109 -15.55 0.77 -8.77
N LYS A 110 -14.74 0.50 -9.79
CA LYS A 110 -15.21 0.22 -11.16
C LYS A 110 -15.34 -1.27 -11.46
N ASP A 111 -14.52 -2.11 -10.82
CA ASP A 111 -14.50 -3.56 -11.01
C ASP A 111 -14.43 -4.26 -9.64
N ASN A 112 -15.53 -4.91 -9.27
CA ASN A 112 -15.66 -5.63 -7.99
C ASN A 112 -14.68 -6.80 -7.86
N ALA A 113 -14.42 -7.54 -8.94
CA ALA A 113 -13.56 -8.71 -8.91
C ALA A 113 -12.09 -8.29 -8.77
N LEU A 114 -11.69 -7.27 -9.54
CA LEU A 114 -10.35 -6.70 -9.44
C LEU A 114 -10.11 -6.06 -8.07
N ALA A 115 -11.07 -5.29 -7.54
CA ALA A 115 -10.95 -4.65 -6.23
C ALA A 115 -10.75 -5.69 -5.10
N LYS A 116 -11.57 -6.75 -5.10
CA LYS A 116 -11.42 -7.86 -4.13
C LYS A 116 -10.09 -8.59 -4.29
N LYS A 117 -9.68 -8.89 -5.52
CA LYS A 117 -8.37 -9.51 -5.79
C LYS A 117 -7.23 -8.64 -5.25
N ASN A 118 -7.29 -7.33 -5.44
CA ASN A 118 -6.27 -6.40 -4.93
C ASN A 118 -6.25 -6.38 -3.39
N ALA A 119 -7.41 -6.37 -2.74
CA ALA A 119 -7.50 -6.45 -1.28
C ALA A 119 -6.91 -7.76 -0.73
N GLN A 120 -7.19 -8.89 -1.38
CA GLN A 120 -6.63 -10.20 -1.04
C GLN A 120 -5.10 -10.22 -1.20
N LEU A 121 -4.57 -9.72 -2.32
CA LEU A 121 -3.12 -9.63 -2.55
C LEU A 121 -2.45 -8.70 -1.52
N LEU A 122 -3.09 -7.59 -1.16
CA LEU A 122 -2.57 -6.66 -0.15
C LEU A 122 -2.59 -7.28 1.26
N TYR A 123 -3.60 -8.08 1.58
CA TYR A 123 -3.63 -8.87 2.82
C TYR A 123 -2.55 -9.96 2.84
N GLU A 124 -2.29 -10.63 1.72
CA GLU A 124 -1.18 -11.58 1.61
C GLU A 124 0.18 -10.89 1.79
N TYR A 125 0.37 -9.74 1.13
CA TYR A 125 1.53 -8.86 1.31
C TYR A 125 1.73 -8.54 2.80
N TYR A 126 0.67 -8.05 3.45
CA TYR A 126 0.66 -7.72 4.87
C TYR A 126 1.13 -8.90 5.72
N ARG A 127 0.56 -10.09 5.50
CA ARG A 127 0.89 -11.29 6.27
C ARG A 127 2.33 -11.73 6.05
N LYS A 128 2.78 -11.80 4.81
CA LYS A 128 4.12 -12.34 4.50
C LYS A 128 5.23 -11.42 4.99
N ILE A 129 5.00 -10.11 4.98
CA ILE A 129 6.00 -9.11 5.35
C ILE A 129 5.94 -8.77 6.84
N ARG A 130 4.74 -8.61 7.42
CA ARG A 130 4.57 -8.27 8.85
C ARG A 130 4.59 -9.47 9.79
N ALA A 131 4.10 -10.66 9.42
CA ALA A 131 4.12 -11.81 10.34
C ALA A 131 5.54 -12.25 10.73
N LYS A 132 6.55 -11.81 9.95
CA LYS A 132 7.95 -12.02 10.27
C LYS A 132 8.57 -10.86 11.09
N SER A 133 7.93 -9.70 11.25
CA SER A 133 8.53 -8.42 11.68
C SER A 133 8.52 -8.15 13.20
N LYS A 134 8.50 -9.18 14.07
CA LYS A 134 8.75 -8.97 15.51
C LYS A 134 10.21 -8.61 15.84
N ALA A 135 11.11 -8.70 14.87
CA ALA A 135 12.50 -8.21 14.95
C ALA A 135 12.64 -6.94 14.08
N ASN A 136 13.46 -6.00 14.54
CA ASN A 136 13.75 -4.73 13.85
C ASN A 136 14.01 -4.99 12.36
N ASN A 137 13.23 -4.33 11.48
CA ASN A 137 13.25 -4.56 10.02
C ASN A 137 14.63 -4.31 9.39
N PHE A 138 15.50 -3.54 10.06
CA PHE A 138 16.82 -3.21 9.57
C PHE A 138 17.78 -4.41 9.62
N ASP A 139 17.69 -5.27 10.64
CA ASP A 139 18.61 -6.40 10.83
C ASP A 139 18.48 -7.44 9.71
N LYS A 140 17.28 -7.54 9.10
CA LYS A 140 17.02 -8.45 7.99
C LYS A 140 17.59 -8.00 6.66
N LEU A 141 17.90 -6.71 6.50
CA LEU A 141 18.56 -6.21 5.30
C LEU A 141 19.98 -6.78 5.14
N PHE A 142 20.54 -7.31 6.24
CA PHE A 142 21.86 -7.94 6.30
C PHE A 142 21.81 -9.48 6.32
N ASP A 143 20.62 -10.09 6.34
CA ASP A 143 20.43 -11.53 6.21
C ASP A 143 20.08 -11.86 4.75
N GLU A 144 21.03 -12.47 4.03
CA GLU A 144 20.87 -12.86 2.62
C GLU A 144 19.67 -13.78 2.39
N SER A 145 19.39 -14.68 3.33
CA SER A 145 18.28 -15.63 3.22
C SER A 145 16.93 -14.93 3.44
N ALA A 146 16.87 -13.98 4.38
CA ALA A 146 15.70 -13.15 4.61
C ALA A 146 15.42 -12.24 3.40
N MET A 147 16.47 -11.61 2.85
CA MET A 147 16.36 -10.76 1.66
C MET A 147 15.98 -11.53 0.40
N SER A 148 16.51 -12.75 0.21
CA SER A 148 16.10 -13.63 -0.90
C SER A 148 14.63 -14.00 -0.80
N ASN A 149 14.15 -14.39 0.39
CA ASN A 149 12.75 -14.73 0.63
C ASN A 149 11.82 -13.53 0.48
N TYR A 150 12.25 -12.35 0.93
CA TYR A 150 11.53 -11.09 0.73
C TYR A 150 11.41 -10.77 -0.76
N THR A 151 12.51 -10.78 -1.51
CA THR A 151 12.52 -10.49 -2.94
C THR A 151 11.63 -11.45 -3.73
N LYS A 152 11.67 -12.75 -3.43
CA LYS A 152 10.77 -13.75 -4.02
C LYS A 152 9.29 -13.46 -3.73
N THR A 153 8.99 -13.03 -2.50
CA THR A 153 7.62 -12.68 -2.12
C THR A 153 7.12 -11.45 -2.89
N ILE A 154 7.96 -10.43 -3.01
CA ILE A 154 7.65 -9.21 -3.77
C ILE A 154 7.48 -9.52 -5.26
N ASP A 155 8.32 -10.37 -5.82
CA ASP A 155 8.25 -10.78 -7.22
C ASP A 155 6.96 -11.55 -7.55
N ASP A 156 6.58 -12.53 -6.71
CA ASP A 156 5.31 -13.27 -6.82
C ASP A 156 4.11 -12.33 -6.80
N LEU A 157 4.04 -11.45 -5.80
CA LEU A 157 2.91 -10.53 -5.63
C LEU A 157 2.82 -9.52 -6.78
N CYS A 158 3.95 -8.98 -7.26
CA CYS A 158 3.96 -8.12 -8.43
C CYS A 158 3.51 -8.85 -9.71
N THR A 159 3.92 -10.10 -9.88
CA THR A 159 3.51 -10.94 -11.02
C THR A 159 2.01 -11.20 -11.00
N ARG A 160 1.42 -11.42 -9.81
CA ARG A 160 -0.02 -11.61 -9.61
C ARG A 160 -0.85 -10.33 -9.74
N GLY A 161 -0.19 -9.16 -9.82
CA GLY A 161 -0.82 -7.87 -10.11
C GLY A 161 -1.01 -6.96 -8.90
N LEU A 162 -0.21 -7.08 -7.84
CA LEU A 162 -0.21 -6.11 -6.74
C LEU A 162 0.71 -4.92 -7.08
N ALA A 163 0.14 -3.73 -7.30
CA ALA A 163 0.90 -2.53 -7.64
C ALA A 163 1.94 -2.16 -6.58
N LYS A 164 1.58 -2.25 -5.29
CA LYS A 164 2.49 -2.02 -4.16
C LYS A 164 3.76 -2.88 -4.22
N ALA A 165 3.60 -4.18 -4.50
CA ALA A 165 4.74 -5.07 -4.66
C ALA A 165 5.56 -4.75 -5.91
N CYS A 166 4.92 -4.33 -7.00
CA CYS A 166 5.66 -3.87 -8.18
C CYS A 166 6.48 -2.61 -7.92
N MET A 167 5.98 -1.65 -7.14
CA MET A 167 6.75 -0.47 -6.71
C MET A 167 7.97 -0.86 -5.85
N GLU A 168 7.81 -1.83 -4.94
CA GLU A 168 8.94 -2.33 -4.17
C GLU A 168 9.95 -3.07 -5.04
N LYS A 169 9.49 -3.92 -5.97
CA LYS A 169 10.35 -4.56 -6.97
C LYS A 169 11.14 -3.51 -7.77
N PHE A 170 10.48 -2.42 -8.17
CA PHE A 170 11.11 -1.31 -8.89
C PHE A 170 12.25 -0.70 -8.06
N GLY A 171 11.99 -0.37 -6.79
CA GLY A 171 13.02 0.16 -5.89
C GLY A 171 14.19 -0.81 -5.68
N LEU A 172 13.91 -2.12 -5.54
CA LEU A 172 14.95 -3.15 -5.43
C LEU A 172 15.84 -3.20 -6.68
N MET A 173 15.24 -3.17 -7.87
CA MET A 173 15.99 -3.18 -9.13
C MET A 173 16.85 -1.92 -9.30
N VAL A 174 16.31 -0.74 -8.98
CA VAL A 174 17.09 0.52 -9.02
C VAL A 174 18.27 0.46 -8.04
N MET A 175 18.05 -0.02 -6.82
CA MET A 175 19.10 -0.20 -5.82
C MET A 175 20.20 -1.15 -6.32
N GLN A 176 19.81 -2.27 -6.95
CA GLN A 176 20.76 -3.24 -7.50
C GLN A 176 21.60 -2.62 -8.63
N ASP A 177 20.97 -1.89 -9.54
CA ASP A 177 21.66 -1.15 -10.62
C ASP A 177 22.61 -0.07 -10.07
N ALA A 178 22.28 0.53 -8.92
CA ALA A 178 23.12 1.51 -8.24
C ALA A 178 24.28 0.89 -7.43
N GLY A 179 24.50 -0.42 -7.53
CA GLY A 179 25.60 -1.12 -6.85
C GLY A 179 25.17 -1.94 -5.62
N GLY A 180 23.87 -2.12 -5.41
CA GLY A 180 23.31 -2.95 -4.34
C GLY A 180 23.26 -2.25 -2.98
N MET A 181 22.76 -2.98 -1.97
CA MET A 181 22.55 -2.46 -0.61
C MET A 181 23.83 -1.88 0.02
N GLU A 182 24.97 -2.53 -0.20
CA GLU A 182 26.25 -2.06 0.32
C GLU A 182 26.63 -0.67 -0.21
N ALA A 183 26.38 -0.41 -1.49
CA ALA A 183 26.63 0.89 -2.10
C ALA A 183 25.72 1.98 -1.52
N VAL A 184 24.45 1.65 -1.24
CA VAL A 184 23.50 2.55 -0.58
C VAL A 184 23.98 2.90 0.82
N LEU A 185 24.33 1.90 1.63
CA LEU A 185 24.74 2.10 3.02
C LEU A 185 26.05 2.88 3.14
N LYS A 186 26.97 2.73 2.18
CA LYS A 186 28.24 3.45 2.14
C LYS A 186 28.15 4.80 1.43
N ASN A 187 26.98 5.17 0.91
CA ASN A 187 26.78 6.33 0.04
C ASN A 187 27.78 6.36 -1.15
N LYS A 188 28.07 5.19 -1.72
CA LYS A 188 28.97 5.00 -2.87
C LYS A 188 28.20 4.46 -4.06
N LEU A 189 27.10 5.14 -4.39
CA LEU A 189 26.20 4.75 -5.47
C LEU A 189 26.92 4.79 -6.81
N LYS A 190 26.75 3.73 -7.61
CA LYS A 190 27.17 3.74 -9.01
C LYS A 190 26.23 4.64 -9.79
N LYS A 191 26.77 5.41 -10.73
CA LYS A 191 25.95 6.17 -11.68
C LYS A 191 25.06 5.18 -12.44
N PRO A 192 23.73 5.30 -12.33
CA PRO A 192 22.83 4.34 -12.95
C PRO A 192 22.97 4.42 -14.46
N LYS A 193 22.91 3.26 -15.11
CA LYS A 193 22.74 3.16 -16.56
C LYS A 193 21.28 2.86 -16.84
N GLN A 194 20.83 3.26 -18.03
CA GLN A 194 19.46 2.98 -18.45
C GLN A 194 19.24 1.47 -18.51
N ASN A 195 18.25 1.00 -17.76
CA ASN A 195 17.82 -0.39 -17.71
C ASN A 195 16.38 -0.49 -18.26
N PRO A 196 16.18 -1.11 -19.44
CA PRO A 196 14.86 -1.20 -20.06
C PRO A 196 13.86 -2.01 -19.22
N GLU A 197 14.30 -2.95 -18.39
CA GLU A 197 13.40 -3.72 -17.52
C GLU A 197 12.85 -2.87 -16.36
N ILE A 198 13.64 -1.94 -15.82
CA ILE A 198 13.16 -0.96 -14.82
C ILE A 198 12.10 -0.05 -15.44
N ILE A 199 12.36 0.47 -16.65
CA ILE A 199 11.40 1.33 -17.36
C ILE A 199 10.09 0.57 -17.62
N LYS A 200 10.19 -0.67 -18.12
CA LYS A 200 9.03 -1.53 -18.39
C LYS A 200 8.22 -1.82 -17.12
N LEU A 201 8.89 -2.04 -15.99
CA LEU A 201 8.22 -2.21 -14.70
C LEU A 201 7.51 -0.93 -14.25
N GLY A 202 8.14 0.25 -14.40
CA GLY A 202 7.50 1.54 -14.13
C GLY A 202 6.24 1.75 -14.97
N GLN A 203 6.32 1.45 -16.28
CA GLN A 203 5.17 1.51 -17.19
C GLN A 203 4.07 0.50 -16.81
N LYS A 204 4.44 -0.72 -16.38
CA LYS A 204 3.48 -1.70 -15.86
C LYS A 204 2.73 -1.13 -14.65
N ILE A 205 3.42 -0.53 -13.68
CA ILE A 205 2.80 0.06 -12.49
C ILE A 205 1.78 1.15 -12.87
N ILE A 206 2.16 2.04 -13.78
CA ILE A 206 1.26 3.08 -14.32
C ILE A 206 0.02 2.45 -14.98
N SER A 207 0.21 1.39 -15.78
CA SER A 207 -0.90 0.70 -16.46
C SER A 207 -1.88 0.01 -15.50
N MET A 208 -1.43 -0.30 -14.28
CA MET A 208 -2.27 -0.85 -13.21
C MET A 208 -3.09 0.22 -12.48
N GLY A 209 -3.02 1.49 -12.92
CA GLY A 209 -3.73 2.62 -12.31
C GLY A 209 -3.02 3.21 -11.09
N GLU A 210 -1.78 2.82 -10.81
CA GLU A 210 -1.01 3.36 -9.70
C GLU A 210 -0.34 4.68 -10.10
N ILE A 211 -0.84 5.78 -9.53
CA ILE A 211 -0.37 7.14 -9.83
C ILE A 211 1.11 7.28 -9.48
N GLU A 212 1.54 6.69 -8.36
CA GLU A 212 2.94 6.78 -7.92
C GLU A 212 3.92 6.02 -8.84
N GLY A 213 3.41 5.23 -9.79
CA GLY A 213 4.22 4.69 -10.89
C GLY A 213 4.87 5.80 -11.74
N HIS A 214 4.18 6.91 -11.95
CA HIS A 214 4.74 8.08 -12.62
C HIS A 214 5.84 8.72 -11.77
N THR A 215 5.63 8.86 -10.46
CA THR A 215 6.60 9.44 -9.52
C THR A 215 7.93 8.69 -9.54
N ILE A 216 7.90 7.36 -9.35
CA ILE A 216 9.12 6.55 -9.28
C ILE A 216 9.83 6.45 -10.64
N LEU A 217 9.07 6.43 -11.75
CA LEU A 217 9.65 6.41 -13.10
C LEU A 217 10.31 7.74 -13.43
N GLY A 218 9.70 8.86 -13.03
CA GLY A 218 10.30 10.19 -13.13
C GLY A 218 11.59 10.30 -12.33
N SER A 219 11.60 9.83 -11.09
CA SER A 219 12.81 9.79 -10.25
C SER A 219 13.93 8.94 -10.86
N TYR A 220 13.58 7.82 -11.48
CA TYR A 220 14.55 7.02 -12.21
C TYR A 220 15.12 7.76 -13.43
N TYR A 221 14.29 8.39 -14.27
CA TYR A 221 14.79 9.22 -15.37
C TYR A 221 15.67 10.37 -14.89
N HIS A 222 15.31 11.02 -13.79
CA HIS A 222 16.12 12.07 -13.19
C HIS A 222 17.50 11.54 -12.77
N SER A 223 17.56 10.37 -12.14
CA SER A 223 18.82 9.70 -11.77
C SER A 223 19.71 9.35 -12.98
N LEU A 224 19.10 9.14 -14.15
CA LEU A 224 19.82 8.91 -15.41
C LEU A 224 20.30 10.23 -16.06
N GLY A 225 19.87 11.38 -15.54
CA GLY A 225 20.14 12.70 -16.09
C GLY A 225 19.14 13.16 -17.16
N ASP A 226 18.07 12.39 -17.42
CA ASP A 226 17.02 12.73 -18.39
C ASP A 226 15.94 13.59 -17.73
N LYS A 227 16.29 14.86 -17.45
CA LYS A 227 15.42 15.81 -16.72
C LYS A 227 14.07 16.03 -17.41
N SER A 228 14.07 16.13 -18.74
CA SER A 228 12.83 16.37 -19.51
C SER A 228 11.82 15.22 -19.35
N LYS A 229 12.27 13.95 -19.38
CA LYS A 229 11.37 12.82 -19.11
C LYS A 229 10.93 12.77 -17.64
N ALA A 230 11.83 13.11 -16.72
CA ALA A 230 11.51 13.14 -15.29
C ALA A 230 10.36 14.13 -14.99
N GLU A 231 10.52 15.38 -15.41
CA GLU A 231 9.52 16.44 -15.25
C GLU A 231 8.18 16.06 -15.88
N LYS A 232 8.20 15.45 -17.08
CA LYS A 232 6.97 15.01 -17.74
C LYS A 232 6.21 13.95 -16.96
N GLU A 233 6.91 12.98 -16.37
CA GLU A 233 6.24 11.96 -15.55
C GLU A 233 5.77 12.53 -14.22
N TRP A 234 6.55 13.38 -13.55
CA TRP A 234 6.12 14.04 -12.32
C TRP A 234 4.90 14.93 -12.54
N GLN A 235 4.87 15.72 -13.61
CA GLN A 235 3.70 16.56 -13.94
C GLN A 235 2.43 15.71 -14.12
N ARG A 236 2.54 14.57 -14.83
CA ARG A 236 1.40 13.64 -14.99
C ARG A 236 0.90 13.07 -13.67
N ALA A 237 1.79 12.85 -12.71
CA ALA A 237 1.42 12.40 -11.38
C ALA A 237 0.73 13.52 -10.58
N VAL A 238 1.26 14.75 -10.66
CA VAL A 238 0.69 15.95 -10.03
C VAL A 238 -0.71 16.24 -10.57
N ASP A 239 -0.90 16.18 -11.88
CA ASP A 239 -2.21 16.37 -12.53
C ASP A 239 -3.26 15.35 -12.07
N LYS A 240 -2.81 14.17 -11.59
CA LYS A 240 -3.65 13.11 -11.01
C LYS A 240 -3.75 13.19 -9.47
N GLY A 241 -3.20 14.24 -8.87
CA GLY A 241 -3.24 14.50 -7.44
C GLY A 241 -2.20 13.73 -6.62
N SER A 242 -1.02 13.45 -7.17
CA SER A 242 0.13 13.00 -6.38
C SER A 242 0.84 14.20 -5.74
N MET A 243 0.69 14.33 -4.42
CA MET A 243 1.46 15.30 -3.64
C MET A 243 2.95 14.94 -3.63
N LYS A 244 3.27 13.64 -3.63
CA LYS A 244 4.64 13.13 -3.61
C LYS A 244 5.43 13.56 -4.83
N ALA A 245 4.83 13.47 -6.03
CA ALA A 245 5.47 13.95 -7.24
C ALA A 245 5.76 15.46 -7.20
N GLY A 246 4.82 16.26 -6.67
CA GLY A 246 5.02 17.70 -6.51
C GLY A 246 6.19 18.03 -5.58
N MET A 247 6.31 17.31 -4.46
CA MET A 247 7.45 17.46 -3.54
C MET A 247 8.77 17.07 -4.19
N VAL A 248 8.82 15.95 -4.91
CA VAL A 248 10.03 15.50 -5.62
C VAL A 248 10.45 16.51 -6.68
N GLN A 249 9.50 17.10 -7.40
CA GLN A 249 9.79 18.13 -8.40
C GLN A 249 10.40 19.38 -7.76
N ILE A 250 9.82 19.87 -6.65
CA ILE A 250 10.36 21.02 -5.90
C ILE A 250 11.78 20.71 -5.39
N GLU A 251 12.01 19.53 -4.81
CA GLU A 251 13.32 19.10 -4.33
C GLU A 251 14.37 19.07 -5.46
N ALA A 252 14.00 18.57 -6.64
CA ALA A 252 14.87 18.52 -7.81
C ALA A 252 15.22 19.92 -8.33
N GLU A 253 14.25 20.84 -8.37
CA GLU A 253 14.46 22.23 -8.76
C GLU A 253 15.37 22.96 -7.78
N MET A 254 15.14 22.80 -6.47
CA MET A 254 15.97 23.40 -5.42
C MET A 254 17.42 22.89 -5.44
N SER A 255 17.61 21.60 -5.71
CA SER A 255 18.95 21.00 -5.80
C SER A 255 19.73 21.43 -7.05
N GLY A 256 19.03 21.91 -8.09
CA GLY A 256 19.65 22.42 -9.32
C GLY A 256 20.08 23.89 -9.25
N LEU A 257 19.76 24.60 -8.16
CA LEU A 257 20.12 26.00 -7.91
C LEU A 257 21.40 26.16 -7.07
N GLN A 258 22.01 25.05 -6.64
CA GLN A 258 23.30 25.00 -5.92
C GLN A 258 24.43 24.58 -6.86
#